data_AF-A0A202DMN2-F1
#
_entry.id   AF-A0A202DMN2-F1
#
_cell.length_a   1.000
_cell.length_b   1.000
_cell.length_c   1.000
_cell.angle_alpha   90.00
_cell.angle_beta   90.00
_cell.angle_gamma   90.00
#
_symmetry.space_group_name_H-M   'P 1'
#
loop_
_entity.id
_entity.type
_entity.pdbx_description
1 polymer ?
#
loop_
_entity_poly.entity_id
_entity_poly.type
_entity_poly.pdbx_seq_one_letter_code
_entity_poly.pdbx_strand_id
1 'polypeptide(L)'
;MYPLDTIAVPKTFLPEYPHKDTMGCSKELRDEQLAPFPRTEYAVKVNRQEYYAIITHMDEQIGRILDALDASGKADNTYIFFTADHGLACGQHGLMGKQNMFDHSVRAPFIVCGPGIKGNTKNDTPIYLQDMMPTTLELAG
;
A
#
# COMPACT_ATOMS: atom_id res chain seq x y z
N MET A 1 4.12 15.84 -11.39
CA MET A 1 3.68 14.47 -11.70
C MET A 1 2.21 14.22 -11.35
N TYR A 2 1.65 14.87 -10.33
CA TYR A 2 0.25 14.66 -9.91
C TYR A 2 -0.54 15.97 -9.78
N PRO A 3 -1.01 16.60 -10.86
CA PRO A 3 -1.85 17.81 -10.78
C PRO A 3 -3.16 17.54 -10.04
N LEU A 4 -3.55 18.40 -9.11
CA LEU A 4 -4.67 18.15 -8.18
C LEU A 4 -6.01 17.96 -8.90
N ASP A 5 -6.22 18.67 -10.00
CA ASP A 5 -7.40 18.59 -10.88
C ASP A 5 -7.55 17.23 -11.57
N THR A 6 -6.46 16.47 -11.71
CA THR A 6 -6.46 15.09 -12.24
C THR A 6 -6.69 14.03 -11.17
N ILE A 7 -6.60 14.38 -9.88
CA ILE A 7 -6.79 13.45 -8.78
C ILE A 7 -8.28 13.30 -8.45
N ALA A 8 -8.79 12.08 -8.59
CA ALA A 8 -10.14 11.74 -8.17
C ALA A 8 -10.19 11.35 -6.68
N VAL A 9 -11.30 11.69 -6.03
CA VAL A 9 -11.67 11.04 -4.76
C VAL A 9 -12.04 9.57 -5.00
N PRO A 10 -11.89 8.68 -4.02
CA PRO A 10 -12.29 7.29 -4.18
C PRO A 10 -13.80 7.18 -4.46
N LYS A 11 -14.21 6.15 -5.20
CA LYS A 11 -15.63 5.87 -5.49
C LYS A 11 -16.47 5.67 -4.21
N THR A 12 -15.82 5.23 -3.14
CA THR A 12 -16.41 5.01 -1.82
C THR A 12 -16.27 6.22 -0.90
N PHE A 13 -15.94 7.39 -1.42
CA PHE A 13 -15.78 8.61 -0.61
C PHE A 13 -17.06 8.92 0.17
N LEU A 14 -16.88 9.24 1.45
CA LEU A 14 -17.90 9.77 2.33
C LEU A 14 -17.30 10.95 3.11
N PRO A 15 -18.04 12.04 3.33
CA PRO A 15 -17.60 13.10 4.24
C PRO A 15 -17.35 12.59 5.66
N GLU A 16 -18.11 11.59 6.11
CA GLU A 16 -17.94 10.96 7.41
C GLU A 16 -18.46 9.52 7.36
N TYR A 17 -17.68 8.57 7.88
CA TYR A 17 -18.16 7.19 7.99
C TYR A 17 -19.13 7.06 9.17
N PRO A 18 -20.35 6.52 8.99
CA PRO A 18 -21.36 6.49 10.05
C PRO A 18 -20.95 5.73 11.31
N HIS A 19 -20.09 4.72 11.17
CA HIS A 19 -19.69 3.83 12.26
C HIS A 19 -18.24 4.03 12.69
N LYS A 20 -17.63 5.18 12.38
CA LYS A 20 -16.20 5.43 12.67
C LYS A 20 -15.86 5.27 14.15
N ASP A 21 -16.73 5.76 15.04
CA ASP A 21 -16.45 5.76 16.48
C ASP A 21 -16.57 4.34 17.06
N THR A 22 -17.59 3.57 16.63
CA THR A 22 -17.76 2.17 17.03
C THR A 22 -16.63 1.26 16.54
N MET A 23 -15.98 1.61 15.43
CA MET A 23 -14.82 0.87 14.91
C MET A 23 -13.48 1.37 15.49
N GLY A 24 -13.49 2.37 16.39
CA GLY A 24 -12.26 2.94 16.95
C GLY A 24 -11.50 3.89 16.01
N CYS A 25 -12.09 4.29 14.88
CA CYS A 25 -11.57 5.27 13.93
C CYS A 25 -12.17 6.66 14.17
N SER A 26 -12.29 7.08 15.44
CA SER A 26 -12.84 8.40 15.77
C SER A 26 -11.93 9.53 15.28
N LYS A 27 -12.42 10.77 15.32
CA LYS A 27 -11.64 11.98 14.99
C LYS A 27 -10.40 12.19 15.88
N GLU A 28 -10.30 11.46 16.98
CA GLU A 28 -9.19 11.53 17.93
C GLU A 28 -8.06 10.57 17.55
N LEU A 29 -8.31 9.61 16.66
CA LEU A 29 -7.29 8.70 16.16
C LEU A 29 -6.27 9.48 15.32
N ARG A 30 -4.98 9.27 15.59
CA ARG A 30 -3.85 9.96 14.95
C ARG A 30 -3.99 10.07 13.42
N ASP A 31 -4.26 8.94 12.75
CA ASP A 31 -4.28 8.92 11.29
C ASP A 31 -5.51 9.66 10.73
N GLU A 32 -6.60 9.71 11.50
CA GLU A 32 -7.81 10.43 11.11
C GLU A 32 -7.66 11.96 11.24
N GLN A 33 -6.63 12.44 11.94
CA GLN A 33 -6.32 13.87 12.03
C GLN A 33 -5.53 14.39 10.82
N LEU A 34 -5.14 13.54 9.88
CA LEU A 34 -4.43 13.92 8.65
C LEU A 34 -5.30 14.74 7.67
N ALA A 35 -6.61 14.79 7.90
CA ALA A 35 -7.56 15.59 7.13
C ALA A 35 -8.62 16.21 8.07
N PRO A 36 -9.35 17.25 7.64
CA PRO A 36 -10.43 17.82 8.43
C PRO A 36 -11.64 16.88 8.53
N PHE A 37 -12.49 17.13 9.52
CA PHE A 37 -13.83 16.55 9.64
C PHE A 37 -14.91 17.65 9.51
N PRO A 38 -16.01 17.40 8.77
CA PRO A 38 -16.17 16.30 7.81
C PRO A 38 -15.13 16.39 6.69
N ARG A 39 -14.81 15.25 6.06
CA ARG A 39 -13.87 15.17 4.94
C ARG A 39 -14.38 16.04 3.79
N THR A 40 -13.47 16.80 3.19
CA THR A 40 -13.74 17.53 1.95
C THR A 40 -13.07 16.83 0.79
N GLU A 41 -13.65 16.94 -0.42
CA GLU A 41 -13.01 16.40 -1.61
C GLU A 41 -11.61 16.98 -1.82
N TYR A 42 -11.45 18.28 -1.58
CA TYR A 42 -10.16 18.96 -1.70
C TYR A 42 -9.10 18.31 -0.80
N ALA A 43 -9.39 18.14 0.49
CA ALA A 43 -8.45 17.55 1.43
C ALA A 43 -8.09 16.11 1.07
N VAL A 44 -9.07 15.30 0.63
CA VAL A 44 -8.82 13.93 0.18
C VAL A 44 -7.98 13.90 -1.09
N LYS A 45 -8.22 14.80 -2.05
CA LYS A 45 -7.41 14.91 -3.28
C LYS A 45 -5.96 15.31 -2.96
N VAL A 46 -5.76 16.25 -2.04
CA VAL A 46 -4.40 16.65 -1.60
C VAL A 46 -3.69 15.46 -0.94
N ASN A 47 -4.34 14.76 -0.01
CA ASN A 47 -3.71 13.62 0.63
C ASN A 47 -3.37 12.49 -0.36
N ARG A 48 -4.23 12.23 -1.36
CA ARG A 48 -3.95 11.26 -2.42
C ARG A 48 -2.82 11.71 -3.34
N GLN A 49 -2.75 13.01 -3.65
CA GLN A 49 -1.64 13.60 -4.41
C GLN A 49 -0.31 13.36 -3.68
N GLU A 50 -0.25 13.63 -2.38
CA GLU A 50 0.92 13.38 -1.54
C GLU A 50 1.27 11.88 -1.49
N TYR A 51 0.26 11.03 -1.30
CA TYR A 51 0.44 9.57 -1.27
C TYR A 51 1.04 9.04 -2.58
N TYR A 52 0.54 9.51 -3.73
CA TYR A 52 1.10 9.14 -5.03
C TYR A 52 2.52 9.67 -5.24
N ALA A 53 2.81 10.90 -4.80
CA ALA A 53 4.16 11.43 -4.87
C ALA A 53 5.16 10.60 -4.04
N ILE A 54 4.76 10.14 -2.86
CA ILE A 54 5.59 9.27 -2.01
C ILE A 54 5.78 7.89 -2.64
N ILE A 55 4.75 7.35 -3.31
CA ILE A 55 4.89 6.09 -4.08
C ILE A 55 5.94 6.26 -5.20
N THR A 56 5.89 7.33 -5.99
CA THR A 56 6.93 7.58 -7.01
C THR A 56 8.31 7.67 -6.40
N HIS A 57 8.44 8.39 -5.30
CA HIS A 57 9.74 8.55 -4.64
C HIS A 57 10.27 7.19 -4.15
N MET A 58 9.41 6.37 -3.55
CA MET A 58 9.75 5.01 -3.11
C MET A 58 10.18 4.13 -4.31
N ASP A 59 9.46 4.19 -5.43
CA ASP A 59 9.77 3.45 -6.65
C ASP A 59 11.19 3.80 -7.17
N GLU A 60 11.55 5.08 -7.19
CA GLU A 60 12.91 5.53 -7.52
C GLU A 60 13.96 4.94 -6.54
N GLN A 61 13.65 4.87 -5.24
CA GLN A 61 14.57 4.28 -4.26
C GLN A 61 14.72 2.76 -4.43
N ILE A 62 13.64 2.06 -4.80
CA ILE A 62 13.68 0.63 -5.13
C ILE A 62 14.57 0.42 -6.36
N GLY A 63 14.44 1.25 -7.39
CA GLY A 63 15.30 1.22 -8.58
C GLY A 63 16.79 1.25 -8.22
N ARG A 64 17.19 2.13 -7.30
CA ARG A 64 18.60 2.20 -6.82
C ARG A 64 19.09 0.90 -6.17
N ILE A 65 18.22 0.19 -5.45
CA ILE A 65 18.56 -1.10 -4.82
C ILE A 65 18.71 -2.17 -5.89
N LEU A 66 17.81 -2.20 -6.87
CA LEU A 66 17.84 -3.15 -7.98
C LEU A 66 19.07 -2.93 -8.87
N ASP A 67 19.38 -1.68 -9.22
CA ASP A 67 20.59 -1.32 -9.99
C ASP A 67 21.87 -1.78 -9.28
N ALA A 68 21.93 -1.62 -7.96
CA ALA A 68 23.07 -2.07 -7.16
C ALA A 68 23.16 -3.61 -7.09
N LEU A 69 22.02 -4.31 -7.04
CA LEU A 69 21.96 -5.77 -7.09
C LEU A 69 22.46 -6.29 -8.44
N ASP A 70 22.01 -5.70 -9.54
CA ASP A 70 22.44 -6.04 -10.90
C ASP A 70 23.95 -5.79 -11.08
N ALA A 71 24.43 -4.62 -10.66
CA ALA A 71 25.85 -4.27 -10.72
C ALA A 71 26.75 -5.21 -9.89
N SER A 72 26.18 -5.86 -8.86
CA SER A 72 26.91 -6.84 -8.04
C SER A 72 27.08 -8.21 -8.72
N GLY A 73 26.38 -8.46 -9.83
CA GLY A 73 26.38 -9.75 -10.52
C GLY A 73 25.63 -10.87 -9.77
N LYS A 74 24.81 -10.52 -8.77
CA LYS A 74 24.09 -11.49 -7.92
C LYS A 74 22.60 -11.62 -8.25
N ALA A 75 22.08 -10.83 -9.18
CA ALA A 75 20.66 -10.79 -9.51
C ALA A 75 20.09 -12.17 -9.88
N ASP A 76 20.80 -12.95 -10.71
CA ASP A 76 20.36 -14.26 -11.20
C ASP A 76 20.20 -15.33 -10.10
N ASN A 77 20.75 -15.09 -8.90
CA ASN A 77 20.65 -16.00 -7.75
C ASN A 77 20.03 -15.30 -6.52
N THR A 78 19.16 -14.32 -6.74
CA THR A 78 18.49 -13.58 -5.67
C THR A 78 16.98 -13.68 -5.82
N TYR A 79 16.30 -14.08 -4.75
CA TYR A 79 14.86 -13.91 -4.63
C TYR A 79 14.55 -12.52 -4.05
N ILE A 80 13.59 -11.83 -4.66
CA ILE A 80 13.13 -10.52 -4.21
C ILE A 80 11.65 -10.64 -3.88
N PHE A 81 11.32 -10.29 -2.64
CA PHE A 81 9.95 -10.18 -2.15
C PHE A 81 9.63 -8.70 -1.93
N PHE A 82 8.59 -8.20 -2.60
CA PHE A 82 8.06 -6.86 -2.40
C PHE A 82 6.67 -6.93 -1.78
N THR A 83 6.50 -6.31 -0.61
CA THR A 83 5.25 -6.30 0.15
C THR A 83 5.12 -5.03 0.99
N ALA A 84 3.95 -4.83 1.60
CA ALA A 84 3.74 -3.87 2.69
C ALA A 84 3.25 -4.60 3.95
N ASP A 85 3.22 -3.91 5.09
CA ASP A 85 2.65 -4.41 6.34
C ASP A 85 1.12 -4.33 6.37
N HIS A 86 0.54 -3.35 5.65
CA HIS A 86 -0.91 -3.16 5.50
C HIS A 86 -1.22 -2.22 4.32
N GLY A 87 -2.51 -1.98 4.07
CA GLY A 87 -3.02 -0.95 3.15
C GLY A 87 -3.26 0.41 3.83
N LEU A 88 -3.85 1.36 3.12
CA LEU A 88 -4.17 2.70 3.66
C LEU A 88 -5.44 3.26 3.00
N ALA A 89 -6.33 3.84 3.81
CA ALA A 89 -7.64 4.26 3.31
C ALA A 89 -7.61 5.47 2.38
N CYS A 90 -6.79 6.50 2.66
CA CYS A 90 -6.65 7.70 1.83
C CYS A 90 -7.99 8.24 1.28
N GLY A 91 -8.97 8.42 2.18
CA GLY A 91 -10.31 8.94 1.92
C GLY A 91 -11.39 7.90 1.59
N GLN A 92 -11.04 6.61 1.48
CA GLN A 92 -12.03 5.55 1.27
C GLN A 92 -12.98 5.44 2.48
N HIS A 93 -14.29 5.46 2.20
CA HIS A 93 -15.33 5.48 3.22
C HIS A 93 -15.24 6.67 4.20
N GLY A 94 -14.47 7.72 3.88
CA GLY A 94 -14.21 8.86 4.78
C GLY A 94 -13.12 8.61 5.83
N LEU A 95 -12.45 7.45 5.78
CA LEU A 95 -11.33 7.09 6.64
C LEU A 95 -10.00 7.51 5.99
N MET A 96 -8.99 7.75 6.81
CA MET A 96 -7.64 8.11 6.35
C MET A 96 -6.61 7.03 6.66
N GLY A 97 -6.73 6.39 7.83
CA GLY A 97 -5.76 5.42 8.34
C GLY A 97 -5.98 3.97 7.91
N LYS A 98 -5.46 3.08 8.75
CA LYS A 98 -5.38 1.62 8.55
C LYS A 98 -6.08 0.80 9.65
N GLN A 99 -6.64 1.46 10.65
CA GLN A 99 -7.20 0.85 11.85
C GLN A 99 -8.63 0.33 11.62
N ASN A 100 -8.88 -0.25 10.44
CA ASN A 100 -10.17 -0.75 10.01
C ASN A 100 -10.03 -2.03 9.17
N MET A 101 -11.13 -2.77 9.03
CA MET A 101 -11.15 -4.11 8.41
C MET A 101 -11.56 -4.12 6.94
N PHE A 102 -11.61 -2.96 6.29
CA PHE A 102 -11.89 -2.91 4.86
C PHE A 102 -10.67 -3.39 4.05
N ASP A 103 -10.92 -3.95 2.86
CA ASP A 103 -9.88 -4.43 1.94
C ASP A 103 -8.75 -3.42 1.72
N HIS A 104 -9.07 -2.14 1.51
CA HIS A 104 -8.06 -1.09 1.28
C HIS A 104 -7.10 -0.86 2.46
N SER A 105 -7.47 -1.36 3.63
CA SER A 105 -6.73 -1.23 4.89
C SER A 105 -5.96 -2.51 5.20
N VAL A 106 -6.52 -3.68 4.93
CA VAL A 106 -5.90 -4.98 5.26
C VAL A 106 -5.11 -5.60 4.12
N ARG A 107 -5.41 -5.26 2.86
CA ARG A 107 -4.80 -5.89 1.68
C ARG A 107 -3.51 -5.16 1.29
N ALA A 108 -2.37 -5.82 1.52
CA ALA A 108 -1.06 -5.40 1.05
C ALA A 108 -0.72 -5.99 -0.34
N PRO A 109 0.18 -5.36 -1.12
CA PRO A 109 0.79 -6.02 -2.29
C PRO A 109 1.66 -7.18 -1.84
N PHE A 110 1.80 -8.22 -2.67
CA PHE A 110 2.75 -9.31 -2.46
C PHE A 110 3.27 -9.77 -3.82
N ILE A 111 4.51 -9.40 -4.15
CA ILE A 111 5.16 -9.68 -5.44
C ILE A 111 6.46 -10.43 -5.16
N VAL A 112 6.72 -11.48 -5.94
CA VAL A 112 7.94 -12.28 -5.83
C VAL A 112 8.57 -12.42 -7.20
N CYS A 113 9.88 -12.22 -7.30
CA CYS A 113 10.69 -12.61 -8.45
C CYS A 113 11.98 -13.29 -7.99
N GLY A 114 12.60 -14.09 -8.86
CA GLY A 114 13.82 -14.81 -8.55
C GLY A 114 13.94 -16.11 -9.36
N PRO A 115 14.96 -16.93 -9.05
CA PRO A 115 15.22 -18.20 -9.74
C PRO A 115 13.99 -19.10 -9.79
N GLY A 116 13.67 -19.65 -10.97
CA GLY A 116 12.55 -20.58 -11.15
C GLY A 116 11.14 -19.98 -11.05
N ILE A 117 10.99 -18.71 -10.70
CA ILE A 117 9.69 -18.02 -10.66
C ILE A 117 9.36 -17.48 -12.05
N LYS A 118 8.25 -17.94 -12.62
CA LYS A 118 7.78 -17.48 -13.93
C LYS A 118 7.30 -16.02 -13.82
N GLY A 119 7.89 -15.11 -14.58
CA GLY A 119 7.44 -13.71 -14.66
C GLY A 119 6.05 -13.56 -15.28
N ASN A 120 5.40 -12.41 -15.05
CA ASN A 120 4.07 -12.08 -15.56
C ASN A 120 2.97 -13.09 -15.21
N THR A 121 3.10 -13.78 -14.08
CA THR A 121 2.06 -14.66 -13.54
C THR A 121 1.27 -13.98 -12.43
N LYS A 122 0.00 -14.34 -12.31
CA LYS A 122 -0.88 -13.92 -11.21
C LYS A 122 -1.42 -15.15 -10.50
N ASN A 123 -1.42 -15.11 -9.17
CA ASN A 123 -2.07 -16.11 -8.32
C ASN A 123 -3.17 -15.41 -7.53
N ASP A 124 -4.41 -15.87 -7.67
CA ASP A 124 -5.57 -15.31 -6.98
C ASP A 124 -5.89 -16.05 -5.65
N THR A 125 -5.05 -17.00 -5.25
CA THR A 125 -5.16 -17.71 -3.97
C THR A 125 -4.95 -16.71 -2.82
N PRO A 126 -5.88 -16.61 -1.86
CA PRO A 126 -5.67 -15.80 -0.65
C PRO A 126 -4.49 -16.33 0.15
N ILE A 127 -3.62 -15.42 0.57
CA ILE A 127 -2.45 -15.70 1.41
C ILE A 127 -2.41 -14.74 2.59
N TYR A 128 -1.60 -15.08 3.59
CA TYR A 128 -1.24 -14.21 4.70
C TYR A 128 0.19 -13.68 4.51
N LEU A 129 0.48 -12.47 5.01
CA LEU A 129 1.86 -11.94 5.00
C LEU A 129 2.83 -12.86 5.76
N GLN A 130 2.32 -13.59 6.75
CA GLN A 130 3.04 -14.58 7.54
C GLN A 130 3.57 -15.75 6.70
N ASP A 131 2.96 -16.02 5.54
CA ASP A 131 3.38 -17.11 4.64
C ASP A 131 4.75 -16.82 3.99
N MET A 132 5.24 -15.58 4.04
CA MET A 132 6.57 -15.21 3.60
C MET A 132 7.66 -15.99 4.34
N MET A 133 7.52 -16.18 5.66
CA MET A 133 8.52 -16.86 6.47
C MET A 133 8.71 -18.33 6.04
N PRO A 134 7.69 -19.21 6.06
CA PRO A 134 7.85 -20.60 5.63
C PRO A 134 8.25 -20.70 4.16
N THR A 135 7.75 -19.80 3.29
CA THR A 135 8.12 -19.77 1.87
C THR A 135 9.61 -19.49 1.68
N THR A 136 10.16 -18.49 2.37
CA THR A 136 11.58 -18.15 2.25
C THR A 136 12.50 -19.23 2.83
N LEU A 137 12.07 -19.93 3.88
CA LEU A 137 12.80 -21.07 4.40
C LEU A 137 12.84 -22.23 3.40
N GLU A 138 11.70 -22.58 2.81
CA GLU A 138 11.64 -23.64 1.79
C GLU A 138 12.51 -23.31 0.56
N LEU A 139 12.53 -22.05 0.12
CA LEU A 139 13.39 -21.61 -0.99
C LEU A 139 14.89 -21.63 -0.66
N ALA A 140 15.26 -21.52 0.62
CA ALA A 140 16.65 -21.54 1.06
C ALA A 140 17.23 -22.96 1.21
N GLY A 141 16.37 -23.99 1.23
CA GLY A 141 16.72 -25.39 1.48
C GLY A 141 16.95 -25.71 2.96
#